data_AF-A0AAD5GKH9-F1
#
_entry.id   AF-A0AAD5GKH9-F1
#
_cell.length_a   1.000
_cell.length_b   1.000
_cell.length_c   1.000
_cell.angle_alpha   90.00
_cell.angle_beta   90.00
_cell.angle_gamma   90.00
#
_symmetry.space_group_name_H-M   'P 1'
#
loop_
_entity.id
_entity.type
_entity.pdbx_description
1 polymer ?
#
loop_
_entity_poly.entity_id
_entity_poly.type
_entity_poly.pdbx_seq_one_letter_code
_entity_poly.pdbx_strand_id
1 'polypeptide(L)'
;MAESRRPLEQLMNGRTIVDDQLTPPVIQLIFSREGFALQKSIQRETGTFFLFDRHNHSVRVFGPLNKLDLAQNKLVQSLVALHENKQLDVHLRGPAFPPDLMKKVVEKFGPDLHGLKERFPGSDFLLNTRHHIISVRGTKELKQNVEETIHEIVRTTTSTPGEMVISQKPSCPICLCDVEDGYRLEKCNHEFCRSCLVEQCESAIKNPGNSFPICCAQEGCGELILVVDLKSLLLTDKVDELFRASLGSYVASSLGKYRFCPSPDCPSVYQVQDDGRPFACGACSVETCTRCHLEYHPFLSCEMYKEFKRDPDLSLKEWMKGKEEVRRCPVCSFTIEKIDGCNHIECRCGIHICWVCLENFKSSDECYGHLRSIHHAIV
;
A
#
# COMPACT_ATOMS: atom_id res chain seq x y z
N MET A 1 38.96 -36.07 -6.21
CA MET A 1 37.58 -35.51 -6.07
C MET A 1 37.24 -35.04 -4.65
N ALA A 2 38.00 -35.37 -3.59
CA ALA A 2 37.77 -34.86 -2.23
C ALA A 2 38.46 -33.50 -1.93
N GLU A 3 39.56 -33.18 -2.61
CA GLU A 3 40.33 -31.95 -2.37
C GLU A 3 39.66 -30.68 -2.94
N SER A 4 38.79 -30.82 -3.94
CA SER A 4 38.07 -29.70 -4.58
C SER A 4 36.78 -29.31 -3.85
N ARG A 5 36.30 -30.12 -2.88
CA ARG A 5 35.08 -29.84 -2.11
C ARG A 5 35.30 -28.86 -0.96
N ARG A 6 36.45 -28.91 -0.28
CA ARG A 6 36.76 -28.02 0.85
C ARG A 6 36.77 -26.53 0.49
N PRO A 7 37.37 -26.08 -0.63
CA PRO A 7 37.32 -24.66 -1.02
C PRO A 7 35.90 -24.20 -1.37
N LEU A 8 35.11 -25.07 -1.98
CA LEU A 8 33.72 -24.79 -2.36
C LEU A 8 32.80 -24.70 -1.12
N GLU A 9 32.96 -25.61 -0.16
CA GLU A 9 32.25 -25.58 1.13
C GLU A 9 32.63 -24.35 1.98
N GLN A 10 33.90 -23.94 1.95
CA GLN A 10 34.37 -22.71 2.62
C GLN A 10 33.84 -21.43 1.94
N LEU A 11 33.71 -21.42 0.61
CA LEU A 11 33.07 -20.33 -0.13
C LEU A 11 31.55 -20.27 0.10
N MET A 12 30.90 -21.40 0.35
CA MET A 12 29.44 -21.48 0.57
C MET A 12 29.00 -21.11 1.98
N ASN A 13 29.83 -21.35 3.00
CA ASN A 13 29.43 -21.11 4.40
C ASN A 13 29.64 -19.67 4.87
N GLY A 14 30.54 -18.91 4.25
CA GLY A 14 30.89 -17.54 4.65
C GLY A 14 31.53 -17.49 6.04
N ARG A 15 32.22 -16.39 6.36
CA ARG A 15 32.76 -16.15 7.70
C ARG A 15 31.83 -15.20 8.45
N THR A 16 31.31 -15.64 9.60
CA THR A 16 30.60 -14.74 10.52
C THR A 16 31.60 -13.77 11.12
N ILE A 17 31.33 -12.47 10.98
CA ILE A 17 32.09 -11.41 11.62
C ILE A 17 31.65 -11.35 13.09
N VAL A 18 32.62 -11.55 13.98
CA VAL A 18 32.43 -11.39 15.42
C VAL A 18 33.39 -10.27 15.84
N ASP A 19 32.83 -9.14 16.22
CA ASP A 19 33.58 -7.94 16.63
C ASP A 19 32.75 -7.20 17.69
N ASP A 20 33.37 -6.90 18.84
CA ASP A 20 32.70 -6.27 19.98
C ASP A 20 32.18 -4.85 19.66
N GLN A 21 32.75 -4.20 18.64
CA GLN A 21 32.33 -2.88 18.19
C GLN A 21 31.03 -2.92 17.35
N LEU A 22 30.67 -4.08 16.80
CA LEU A 22 29.43 -4.28 16.04
C LEU A 22 28.24 -4.58 16.95
N THR A 23 27.89 -3.60 17.78
CA THR A 23 26.66 -3.67 18.58
C THR A 23 25.41 -3.65 17.67
N PRO A 24 24.25 -4.16 18.12
CA PRO A 24 23.02 -4.15 17.31
C PRO A 24 22.67 -2.77 16.71
N PRO A 25 22.83 -1.63 17.43
CA PRO A 25 22.64 -0.29 16.86
C PRO A 25 23.60 0.06 15.71
N VAL A 26 24.85 -0.40 15.77
CA VAL A 26 25.87 -0.17 14.71
C VAL A 26 25.53 -1.02 13.48
N ILE A 27 25.12 -2.27 13.69
CA ILE A 27 24.72 -3.17 12.59
C ILE A 27 23.48 -2.63 11.87
N GLN A 28 22.52 -2.05 12.60
CA GLN A 28 21.32 -1.46 12.01
C GLN A 28 21.63 -0.31 11.03
N LEU A 29 22.77 0.39 11.18
CA LEU A 29 23.15 1.48 10.27
C LEU A 29 23.34 0.99 8.84
N ILE A 30 23.59 -0.30 8.63
CA ILE A 30 23.75 -0.81 7.28
C ILE A 30 22.47 -0.73 6.43
N PHE A 31 21.31 -0.72 7.08
CA PHE A 31 20.02 -0.58 6.41
C PHE A 31 19.71 0.88 6.07
N SER A 32 20.55 1.84 6.49
CA SER A 32 20.47 3.22 6.02
C SER A 32 21.04 3.38 4.61
N ARG A 33 20.70 4.48 3.93
CA ARG A 33 21.22 4.79 2.59
C ARG A 33 22.75 4.91 2.57
N GLU A 34 23.33 5.53 3.61
CA GLU A 34 24.77 5.71 3.77
C GLU A 34 25.48 4.40 4.07
N GLY A 35 24.92 3.59 4.99
CA GLY A 35 25.44 2.26 5.30
C GLY A 35 25.38 1.30 4.12
N PHE A 36 24.32 1.35 3.32
CA PHE A 36 24.22 0.57 2.08
C PHE A 36 25.24 1.00 1.01
N ALA A 37 25.46 2.31 0.85
CA ALA A 37 26.45 2.84 -0.09
C ALA A 37 27.88 2.43 0.32
N LEU A 38 28.18 2.53 1.60
CA LEU A 38 29.44 2.07 2.20
C LEU A 38 29.66 0.58 1.97
N GLN A 39 28.65 -0.25 2.28
CA GLN A 39 28.70 -1.69 2.04
C GLN A 39 29.04 -1.98 0.58
N LYS A 40 28.34 -1.35 -0.37
CA LYS A 40 28.58 -1.55 -1.82
C LYS A 40 29.97 -1.10 -2.25
N SER A 41 30.49 -0.02 -1.67
CA SER A 41 31.86 0.44 -1.94
C SER A 41 32.90 -0.59 -1.49
N ILE A 42 32.77 -1.09 -0.26
CA ILE A 42 33.69 -2.10 0.29
C ILE A 42 33.62 -3.38 -0.55
N GLN A 43 32.41 -3.88 -0.86
CA GLN A 43 32.22 -5.07 -1.71
C GLN A 43 32.93 -4.96 -3.06
N ARG A 44 32.87 -3.79 -3.71
CA ARG A 44 33.56 -3.53 -4.99
C ARG A 44 35.07 -3.49 -4.85
N GLU A 45 35.58 -2.89 -3.78
CA GLU A 45 37.01 -2.73 -3.55
C GLU A 45 37.69 -4.05 -3.15
N THR A 46 37.07 -4.83 -2.27
CA THR A 46 37.65 -6.07 -1.73
C THR A 46 37.29 -7.30 -2.54
N GLY A 47 36.33 -7.19 -3.47
CA GLY A 47 35.78 -8.34 -4.20
C GLY A 47 35.06 -9.32 -3.28
N THR A 48 34.54 -8.84 -2.15
CA THR A 48 33.81 -9.64 -1.16
C THR A 48 32.31 -9.35 -1.24
N PHE A 49 31.52 -10.25 -0.67
CA PHE A 49 30.09 -10.09 -0.50
C PHE A 49 29.76 -10.17 0.99
N PHE A 50 28.73 -9.45 1.43
CA PHE A 50 28.31 -9.40 2.82
C PHE A 50 26.82 -9.73 2.87
N LEU A 51 26.45 -10.61 3.79
CA LEU A 51 25.08 -11.02 4.06
C LEU A 51 24.75 -10.63 5.50
N PHE A 52 23.67 -9.87 5.67
CA PHE A 52 23.23 -9.38 6.96
C PHE A 52 21.94 -10.08 7.36
N ASP A 53 21.96 -10.74 8.51
CA ASP A 53 20.77 -11.32 9.12
C ASP A 53 20.10 -10.25 10.00
N ARG A 54 18.89 -9.86 9.61
CA ARG A 54 18.08 -8.87 10.34
C ARG A 54 17.54 -9.38 11.66
N HIS A 55 17.35 -10.69 11.83
CA HIS A 55 16.74 -11.26 13.02
C HIS A 55 17.78 -11.40 14.14
N ASN A 56 18.98 -11.86 13.79
CA ASN A 56 20.03 -12.14 14.76
C ASN A 56 21.14 -11.08 14.81
N HIS A 57 20.98 -9.96 14.08
CA HIS A 57 22.00 -8.91 13.94
C HIS A 57 23.39 -9.49 13.63
N SER A 58 23.46 -10.46 12.71
CA SER A 58 24.73 -11.11 12.37
C SER A 58 25.18 -10.75 10.96
N VAL A 59 26.49 -10.67 10.77
CA VAL A 59 27.10 -10.32 9.49
C VAL A 59 27.97 -11.47 9.02
N ARG A 60 27.76 -11.92 7.78
CA ARG A 60 28.61 -12.91 7.13
C ARG A 60 29.31 -12.31 5.93
N VAL A 61 30.61 -12.51 5.82
CA VAL A 61 31.42 -12.10 4.67
C VAL A 61 31.83 -13.32 3.83
N PHE A 62 31.74 -13.18 2.50
CA PHE A 62 32.06 -14.19 1.51
C PHE A 62 33.07 -13.59 0.54
N GLY A 63 34.01 -14.39 0.05
CA GLY A 63 35.00 -13.93 -0.93
C GLY A 63 36.39 -14.53 -0.70
N PRO A 64 37.42 -13.97 -1.36
CA PRO A 64 38.79 -14.47 -1.30
C PRO A 64 39.34 -14.40 0.14
N LEU A 65 39.94 -15.50 0.63
CA LEU A 65 40.44 -15.62 2.01
C LEU A 65 41.43 -14.49 2.37
N ASN A 66 42.28 -14.10 1.42
CA ASN A 66 43.26 -13.00 1.59
C ASN A 66 42.64 -11.59 1.63
N LYS A 67 41.33 -11.46 1.42
CA LYS A 67 40.59 -10.19 1.43
C LYS A 67 39.53 -10.13 2.52
N LEU A 68 39.25 -11.23 3.22
CA LEU A 68 38.21 -11.27 4.26
C LEU A 68 38.53 -10.38 5.45
N ASP A 69 39.76 -10.42 5.98
CA ASP A 69 40.14 -9.59 7.13
C ASP A 69 40.13 -8.09 6.77
N LEU A 70 40.57 -7.74 5.56
CA LEU A 70 40.51 -6.37 5.06
C LEU A 70 39.05 -5.88 4.93
N ALA A 71 38.17 -6.71 4.37
CA ALA A 71 36.76 -6.40 4.20
C ALA A 71 36.05 -6.25 5.55
N GLN A 72 36.33 -7.15 6.50
CA GLN A 72 35.83 -7.08 7.87
C GLN A 72 36.27 -5.77 8.55
N ASN A 73 37.57 -5.49 8.60
CA ASN A 73 38.09 -4.30 9.28
C ASN A 73 37.54 -2.99 8.69
N LYS A 74 37.46 -2.90 7.35
CA LYS A 74 36.86 -1.74 6.68
C LYS A 74 35.38 -1.58 7.02
N LEU A 75 34.63 -2.67 7.06
CA LEU A 75 33.20 -2.62 7.39
C LEU A 75 32.99 -2.15 8.83
N VAL A 76 33.72 -2.74 9.79
CA VAL A 76 33.63 -2.37 11.22
C VAL A 76 33.98 -0.89 11.40
N GLN A 77 35.15 -0.46 10.94
CA GLN A 77 35.61 0.93 11.09
C GLN A 77 34.63 1.93 10.48
N SER A 78 34.09 1.60 9.31
CA SER A 78 33.21 2.53 8.60
C SER A 78 31.80 2.57 9.19
N LEU A 79 31.28 1.47 9.73
CA LEU A 79 29.99 1.46 10.44
C LEU A 79 30.12 2.15 11.81
N VAL A 80 31.24 1.96 12.51
CA VAL A 80 31.54 2.68 13.76
C VAL A 80 31.68 4.18 13.48
N ALA A 81 32.43 4.56 12.43
CA ALA A 81 32.54 5.97 12.04
C ALA A 81 31.18 6.57 11.63
N LEU A 82 30.31 5.83 10.93
CA LEU A 82 28.94 6.28 10.64
C LEU A 82 28.09 6.41 11.92
N HIS A 83 28.32 5.55 12.92
CA HIS A 83 27.65 5.63 14.20
C HIS A 83 28.08 6.87 14.99
N GLU A 84 29.38 7.12 15.06
CA GLU A 84 29.98 8.27 15.74
C GLU A 84 29.62 9.60 15.06
N ASN A 85 29.49 9.61 13.73
CA ASN A 85 29.11 10.80 12.95
C ASN A 85 27.59 10.97 12.78
N LYS A 86 26.77 10.12 13.41
CA LYS A 86 25.31 10.24 13.33
C LYS A 86 24.89 11.57 13.95
N GLN A 87 24.18 12.39 13.17
CA GLN A 87 23.58 13.62 13.67
C GLN A 87 22.43 13.27 14.61
N LEU A 88 22.54 13.73 15.85
CA LEU A 88 21.59 13.51 16.93
C LEU A 88 20.88 14.83 17.24
N ASP A 89 19.54 14.80 17.23
CA ASP A 89 18.73 15.99 17.44
C ASP A 89 18.25 16.09 18.90
N VAL A 90 18.43 17.28 19.48
CA VAL A 90 17.92 17.71 20.78
C VAL A 90 16.84 18.77 20.55
N HIS A 91 15.61 18.44 20.91
CA HIS A 91 14.47 19.34 20.72
C HIS A 91 14.39 20.36 21.87
N LEU A 92 14.30 21.64 21.51
CA LEU A 92 14.13 22.76 22.45
C LEU A 92 12.65 23.15 22.63
N ARG A 93 11.72 22.30 22.16
CA ARG A 93 10.27 22.45 22.32
C ARG A 93 9.69 21.14 22.83
N GLY A 94 8.78 21.23 23.79
CA GLY A 94 8.11 20.11 24.42
C GLY A 94 7.35 20.55 25.67
N PRO A 95 6.48 19.69 26.23
CA PRO A 95 5.63 20.05 27.38
C PRO A 95 6.42 20.42 28.64
N ALA A 96 7.67 19.95 28.77
CA ALA A 96 8.57 20.28 29.87
C ALA A 96 9.41 21.55 29.66
N PHE A 97 9.26 22.23 28.51
CA PHE A 97 10.13 23.33 28.11
C PHE A 97 9.34 24.64 27.98
N PRO A 98 9.84 25.76 28.56
CA PRO A 98 9.16 27.05 28.44
C PRO A 98 9.23 27.57 26.99
N PRO A 99 8.24 28.34 26.53
CA PRO A 99 8.17 28.81 25.14
C PRO A 99 9.35 29.71 24.72
N ASP A 100 10.04 30.30 25.70
CA ASP A 100 11.22 31.15 25.51
C ASP A 100 12.56 30.38 25.61
N LEU A 101 12.54 29.05 25.75
CA LEU A 101 13.75 28.25 25.94
C LEU A 101 14.78 28.48 24.84
N MET A 102 14.36 28.58 23.57
CA MET A 102 15.28 28.88 22.47
C MET A 102 16.00 30.22 22.67
N LYS A 103 15.26 31.25 23.09
CA LYS A 103 15.84 32.57 23.34
C LYS A 103 16.88 32.49 24.46
N LYS A 104 16.56 31.78 25.54
CA LYS A 104 17.46 31.54 26.68
C LYS A 104 18.71 30.74 26.30
N VAL A 105 18.57 29.74 25.43
CA VAL A 105 19.69 28.94 24.90
C VAL A 105 20.63 29.84 24.08
N VAL A 106 20.09 30.69 23.22
CA VAL A 106 20.87 31.64 22.42
C VAL A 106 21.52 32.72 23.30
N GLU A 107 20.83 33.22 24.33
CA GLU A 107 21.38 34.16 25.31
C GLU A 107 22.54 33.54 26.11
N LYS A 108 22.44 32.26 26.50
CA LYS A 108 23.44 31.57 27.32
C LYS A 108 24.64 31.06 26.53
N PHE A 109 24.43 30.54 25.32
CA PHE A 109 25.50 29.87 24.55
C PHE A 109 25.89 30.61 23.25
N GLY A 110 25.21 31.70 22.92
CA GLY A 110 25.40 32.44 21.69
C GLY A 110 24.65 31.83 20.49
N PRO A 111 24.45 32.60 19.40
CA PRO A 111 23.72 32.13 18.21
C PRO A 111 24.41 30.97 17.49
N ASP A 112 25.74 30.91 17.53
CA ASP A 112 26.56 29.83 16.94
C ASP A 112 26.85 28.68 17.93
N LEU A 113 26.18 28.70 19.08
CA LEU A 113 26.35 27.75 20.18
C LEU A 113 27.82 27.63 20.65
N HIS A 114 28.58 28.72 20.60
CA HIS A 114 29.98 28.76 21.03
C HIS A 114 30.16 28.27 22.47
N GLY A 115 29.27 28.66 23.37
CA GLY A 115 29.32 28.21 24.77
C GLY A 115 29.12 26.71 24.95
N LEU A 116 28.40 26.03 24.03
CA LEU A 116 28.32 24.57 24.02
C LEU A 116 29.60 23.95 23.45
N LYS A 117 30.21 24.56 22.44
CA LYS A 117 31.50 24.11 21.87
C LYS A 117 32.65 24.19 22.88
N GLU A 118 32.65 25.21 23.74
CA GLU A 118 33.61 25.31 24.85
C GLU A 118 33.38 24.24 25.93
N ARG A 119 32.10 23.96 26.25
CA ARG A 119 31.73 22.97 27.27
C ARG A 119 31.95 21.53 26.81
N PHE A 120 31.85 21.27 25.50
CA PHE A 120 32.02 19.97 24.87
C PHE A 120 33.03 20.07 23.70
N PRO A 121 34.35 20.12 23.99
CA PRO A 121 35.37 20.28 22.97
C PRO A 121 35.41 19.11 21.99
N GLY A 122 35.64 19.39 20.71
CA GLY A 122 35.68 18.38 19.64
C GLY A 122 34.31 17.96 19.09
N SER A 123 33.23 18.64 19.48
CA SER A 123 31.87 18.37 19.03
C SER A 123 31.31 19.50 18.16
N ASP A 124 30.63 19.15 17.08
CA ASP A 124 29.95 20.09 16.20
C ASP A 124 28.47 20.25 16.60
N PHE A 125 28.06 21.50 16.76
CA PHE A 125 26.68 21.89 17.10
C PHE A 125 26.09 22.79 16.02
N LEU A 126 24.85 22.51 15.64
CA LEU A 126 24.07 23.33 14.70
C LEU A 126 22.72 23.65 15.32
N LEU A 127 22.36 24.93 15.36
CA LEU A 127 21.06 25.39 15.84
C LEU A 127 20.11 25.60 14.66
N ASN A 128 19.04 24.82 14.59
CA ASN A 128 17.91 25.07 13.70
C ASN A 128 16.86 25.91 14.42
N THR A 129 16.85 27.22 14.15
CA THR A 129 15.93 28.17 14.75
C THR A 129 14.48 28.01 14.28
N ARG A 130 14.26 27.47 13.08
CA ARG A 130 12.91 27.24 12.54
C ARG A 130 12.22 26.07 13.22
N HIS A 131 12.96 24.98 13.47
CA HIS A 131 12.40 23.74 14.04
C HIS A 131 12.69 23.58 15.53
N HIS A 132 13.42 24.51 16.14
CA HIS A 132 13.80 24.43 17.55
C HIS A 132 14.59 23.17 17.90
N ILE A 133 15.62 22.90 17.11
CA ILE A 133 16.47 21.71 17.25
C ILE A 133 17.93 22.13 17.36
N ILE A 134 18.65 21.57 18.32
CA ILE A 134 20.11 21.53 18.33
C ILE A 134 20.52 20.18 17.77
N SER A 135 21.18 20.19 16.62
CA SER A 135 21.79 19.01 16.06
C SER A 135 23.22 18.89 16.56
N VAL A 136 23.55 17.73 17.11
CA VAL A 136 24.86 17.39 17.67
C VAL A 136 25.45 16.27 16.83
N ARG A 137 26.70 16.38 16.41
CA ARG A 137 27.45 15.23 15.87
C ARG A 137 28.23 14.58 17.00
N GLY A 138 27.89 13.34 17.36
CA GLY A 138 28.61 12.59 18.38
C GLY A 138 27.79 11.45 18.98
N THR A 139 28.24 10.94 20.12
CA THR A 139 27.66 9.75 20.77
C THR A 139 26.33 10.05 21.48
N LYS A 140 25.60 8.99 21.86
CA LYS A 140 24.37 9.14 22.65
C LYS A 140 24.62 9.78 24.02
N GLU A 141 25.77 9.52 24.63
CA GLU A 141 26.18 10.13 25.89
C GLU A 141 26.32 11.66 25.72
N LEU A 142 26.90 12.11 24.60
CA LEU A 142 27.00 13.54 24.31
C LEU A 142 25.62 14.18 24.15
N LYS A 143 24.69 13.52 23.45
CA LYS A 143 23.30 13.99 23.35
C LYS A 143 22.67 14.14 24.74
N GLN A 144 22.81 13.13 25.60
CA GLN A 144 22.25 13.16 26.95
C GLN A 144 22.84 14.30 27.79
N ASN A 145 24.16 14.52 27.73
CA ASN A 145 24.82 15.62 28.43
C ASN A 145 24.33 17.01 27.95
N VAL A 146 24.03 17.14 26.66
CA VAL A 146 23.44 18.36 26.08
C VAL A 146 22.00 18.52 26.58
N GLU A 147 21.18 17.46 26.58
CA GLU A 147 19.81 17.49 27.12
C GLU A 147 19.80 17.91 28.61
N GLU A 148 20.70 17.35 29.43
CA GLU A 148 20.85 17.75 30.84
C GLU A 148 21.23 19.22 31.00
N THR A 149 22.14 19.71 30.15
CA THR A 149 22.53 21.13 30.12
C THR A 149 21.36 22.04 29.77
N ILE A 150 20.48 21.61 28.86
CA ILE A 150 19.25 22.34 28.50
C ILE A 150 18.24 22.30 29.65
N HIS A 151 18.04 21.15 30.29
CA HIS A 151 17.17 21.03 31.47
C HIS A 151 17.67 21.87 32.66
N GLU A 152 18.98 22.05 32.83
CA GLU A 152 19.56 22.94 33.83
C GLU A 152 19.11 24.40 33.62
N ILE A 153 19.01 24.86 32.38
CA ILE A 153 18.51 26.21 32.02
C ILE A 153 17.04 26.37 32.40
N VAL A 154 16.25 25.31 32.23
CA VAL A 154 14.83 25.31 32.64
C VAL A 154 14.73 25.44 34.16
N ARG A 155 15.47 24.61 34.91
CA ARG A 155 15.42 24.59 36.39
C ARG A 155 15.87 25.90 37.03
N THR A 156 16.88 26.55 36.45
CA THR A 156 17.42 27.82 36.96
C THR A 156 16.52 29.02 36.64
N THR A 157 15.59 28.88 35.68
CA THR A 157 14.68 29.97 35.28
C THR A 157 13.28 29.88 35.91
N THR A 158 12.95 28.77 36.60
CA THR A 158 11.65 28.57 37.28
C THR A 158 11.60 29.04 38.74
N SER A 159 12.64 29.71 39.24
CA SER A 159 12.67 30.23 40.63
C SER A 159 12.06 31.63 40.74
N THR A 160 10.73 31.73 40.58
CA THR A 160 9.96 32.90 41.04
C THR A 160 8.69 32.39 41.76
N PRO A 161 8.35 32.88 42.96
CA PRO A 161 7.24 32.33 43.75
C PRO A 161 5.91 32.93 43.30
N GLY A 162 5.07 32.12 42.65
CA GLY A 162 3.71 32.52 42.29
C GLY A 162 3.01 31.45 41.46
N GLU A 163 1.96 30.88 42.06
CA GLU A 163 0.96 29.98 41.47
C GLU A 163 1.39 28.52 41.21
N MET A 164 0.98 27.65 42.15
CA MET A 164 0.76 26.24 41.90
C MET A 164 -0.33 26.10 40.82
N VAL A 165 0.08 26.11 39.55
CA VAL A 165 -0.75 25.56 38.48
C VAL A 165 -0.70 24.05 38.65
N ILE A 166 -1.83 23.47 39.03
CA ILE A 166 -2.06 22.03 38.93
C ILE A 166 -1.77 21.68 37.47
N SER A 167 -0.65 21.01 37.22
CA SER A 167 -0.26 20.52 35.91
C SER A 167 -1.28 19.45 35.51
N GLN A 168 -2.40 19.87 34.94
CA GLN A 168 -3.28 18.94 34.23
C GLN A 168 -2.46 18.46 33.04
N LYS A 169 -2.04 17.19 33.09
CA LYS A 169 -1.48 16.54 31.91
C LYS A 169 -2.48 16.70 30.76
N PRO A 170 -2.04 17.04 29.54
CA PRO A 170 -2.93 17.07 28.40
C PRO A 170 -3.57 15.68 28.26
N SER A 171 -4.90 15.65 28.31
CA SER A 171 -5.69 14.43 28.10
C SER A 171 -5.95 14.26 26.60
N CYS A 172 -5.78 13.04 26.10
CA CYS A 172 -6.06 12.70 24.72
C CYS A 172 -7.56 12.87 24.43
N PRO A 173 -7.97 13.68 23.44
CA PRO A 173 -9.39 13.93 23.17
C PRO A 173 -10.17 12.71 22.65
N ILE A 174 -9.47 11.64 22.23
CA ILE A 174 -10.09 10.40 21.73
C ILE A 174 -10.34 9.41 22.87
N CYS A 175 -9.31 9.06 23.65
CA CYS A 175 -9.43 8.06 24.72
C CYS A 175 -9.72 8.65 26.11
N LEU A 176 -9.60 9.97 26.25
CA LEU A 176 -9.76 10.71 27.51
C LEU A 176 -8.74 10.31 28.61
N CYS A 177 -7.67 9.60 28.24
CA CYS A 177 -6.55 9.25 29.11
C CYS A 177 -5.40 10.25 28.98
N ASP A 178 -4.39 10.15 29.86
CA ASP A 178 -3.11 10.85 29.68
C ASP A 178 -2.52 10.49 28.31
N VAL A 179 -1.95 11.48 27.61
CA VAL A 179 -1.31 11.23 26.31
C VAL A 179 -0.05 10.37 26.50
N GLU A 180 -0.07 9.15 25.94
CA GLU A 180 1.06 8.26 25.80
C GLU A 180 1.55 8.27 24.35
N ASP A 181 2.87 8.39 24.13
CA ASP A 181 3.48 8.52 22.79
C ASP A 181 2.75 9.58 21.94
N GLY A 182 2.82 10.83 22.41
CA GLY A 182 2.04 11.93 21.86
C GLY A 182 2.38 12.28 20.42
N TYR A 183 1.34 12.50 19.62
CA TYR A 183 1.46 13.06 18.29
C TYR A 183 0.61 14.33 18.18
N ARG A 184 1.23 15.40 17.67
CA ARG A 184 0.61 16.71 17.53
C ARG A 184 0.32 17.00 16.07
N LEU A 185 -0.95 17.24 15.74
CA LEU A 185 -1.38 17.51 14.37
C LEU A 185 -0.78 18.82 13.85
N GLU A 186 -0.21 18.80 12.65
CA GLU A 186 0.51 19.97 12.09
C GLU A 186 -0.39 21.19 11.89
N LYS A 187 -1.67 21.00 11.52
CA LYS A 187 -2.58 22.10 11.20
C LYS A 187 -3.11 22.84 12.45
N CYS A 188 -3.67 22.10 13.40
CA CYS A 188 -4.35 22.67 14.58
C CYS A 188 -3.54 22.59 15.87
N ASN A 189 -2.41 21.88 15.87
CA ASN A 189 -1.54 21.66 17.03
C ASN A 189 -2.20 20.93 18.21
N HIS A 190 -3.37 20.30 18.03
CA HIS A 190 -3.95 19.42 19.05
C HIS A 190 -3.16 18.11 19.15
N GLU A 191 -3.00 17.61 20.38
CA GLU A 191 -2.18 16.46 20.72
C GLU A 191 -3.06 15.26 21.11
N PHE A 192 -2.68 14.08 20.64
CA PHE A 192 -3.39 12.82 20.84
C PHE A 192 -2.37 11.70 21.10
N CYS A 193 -2.80 10.60 21.70
CA CYS A 193 -1.99 9.37 21.65
C CYS A 193 -1.81 8.94 20.19
N ARG A 194 -0.59 8.58 19.80
CA ARG A 194 -0.31 8.10 18.45
C ARG A 194 -1.20 6.91 18.06
N SER A 195 -1.41 5.98 18.99
CA SER A 195 -2.31 4.82 18.81
C SER A 195 -3.75 5.25 18.47
N CYS A 196 -4.30 6.25 19.17
CA CYS A 196 -5.66 6.74 18.93
C CYS A 196 -5.82 7.34 17.53
N LEU A 197 -4.84 8.10 17.03
CA LEU A 197 -4.88 8.64 15.68
C LEU A 197 -4.74 7.55 14.62
N VAL A 198 -3.89 6.54 14.86
CA VAL A 198 -3.78 5.36 13.99
C VAL A 198 -5.11 4.62 13.91
N GLU A 199 -5.75 4.35 15.05
CA GLU A 199 -7.07 3.70 15.12
C GLU A 199 -8.16 4.53 14.42
N GLN A 200 -8.14 5.86 14.57
CA GLN A 200 -9.05 6.75 13.85
C GLN A 200 -8.90 6.56 12.32
N CYS A 201 -7.66 6.51 11.83
CA CYS A 201 -7.39 6.28 10.41
C CYS A 201 -7.81 4.87 9.97
N GLU A 202 -7.49 3.83 10.73
CA GLU A 202 -7.89 2.46 10.41
C GLU A 202 -9.41 2.26 10.43
N SER A 203 -10.11 2.93 11.35
CA SER A 203 -11.57 2.94 11.39
C SER A 203 -12.15 3.59 10.13
N ALA A 204 -11.53 4.68 9.66
CA ALA A 204 -11.92 5.33 8.41
C ALA A 204 -11.72 4.43 7.18
N ILE A 205 -10.66 3.62 7.16
CA ILE A 205 -10.44 2.60 6.11
C ILE A 205 -11.57 1.57 6.13
N LYS A 206 -11.91 1.04 7.31
CA LYS A 206 -12.92 -0.02 7.47
C LYS A 206 -14.33 0.47 7.20
N ASN A 207 -14.63 1.75 7.50
CA ASN A 207 -15.97 2.34 7.43
C ASN A 207 -16.00 3.64 6.60
N PRO A 208 -15.71 3.59 5.28
CA PRO A 208 -15.50 4.79 4.46
C PRO A 208 -16.74 5.67 4.27
N GLY A 209 -17.95 5.17 4.52
CA GLY A 209 -19.21 5.85 4.18
C GLY A 209 -19.39 7.24 4.81
N ASN A 210 -18.88 7.45 6.03
CA ASN A 210 -19.01 8.73 6.75
C ASN A 210 -17.70 9.21 7.40
N SER A 211 -16.59 8.52 7.18
CA SER A 211 -15.32 8.81 7.85
C SER A 211 -14.39 9.75 7.07
N PHE A 212 -14.78 10.14 5.85
CA PHE A 212 -14.02 11.06 5.01
C PHE A 212 -14.78 12.37 4.80
N PRO A 213 -14.09 13.53 4.81
CA PRO A 213 -12.65 13.69 5.09
C PRO A 213 -12.32 13.47 6.59
N ILE A 214 -11.09 13.02 6.88
CA ILE A 214 -10.67 12.78 8.26
C ILE A 214 -10.31 14.12 8.92
N CYS A 215 -10.99 14.41 10.03
CA CYS A 215 -10.82 15.63 10.80
C CYS A 215 -10.27 15.35 12.20
N CYS A 216 -9.70 16.39 12.80
CA CYS A 216 -9.31 16.44 14.20
C CYS A 216 -10.51 16.14 15.11
N ALA A 217 -10.36 15.18 16.01
CA ALA A 217 -11.42 14.75 16.94
C ALA A 217 -11.58 15.65 18.17
N GLN A 218 -10.76 16.71 18.31
CA GLN A 218 -10.93 17.69 19.37
C GLN A 218 -12.26 18.44 19.20
N GLU A 219 -13.03 18.53 20.29
CA GLU A 219 -14.29 19.27 20.32
C GLU A 219 -14.10 20.72 19.86
N GLY A 220 -14.93 21.16 18.90
CA GLY A 220 -14.90 22.51 18.34
C GLY A 220 -13.80 22.79 17.31
N CYS A 221 -12.89 21.84 17.04
CA CYS A 221 -11.82 22.03 16.06
C CYS A 221 -12.25 21.75 14.62
N GLY A 222 -12.58 20.50 14.30
CA GLY A 222 -13.03 20.10 12.95
C GLY A 222 -11.98 20.25 11.83
N GLU A 223 -10.74 20.62 12.13
CA GLU A 223 -9.68 20.82 11.13
C GLU A 223 -9.23 19.51 10.47
N LEU A 224 -8.92 19.56 9.18
CA LEU A 224 -8.47 18.39 8.41
C LEU A 224 -7.11 17.87 8.91
N ILE A 225 -6.99 16.53 9.02
CA ILE A 225 -5.69 15.87 9.22
C ILE A 225 -4.91 15.90 7.90
N LEU A 226 -3.67 16.39 7.93
CA LEU A 226 -2.88 16.60 6.71
C LEU A 226 -2.24 15.30 6.23
N VAL A 227 -1.90 15.23 4.94
CA VAL A 227 -1.17 14.08 4.37
C VAL A 227 0.19 13.85 5.04
N VAL A 228 0.85 14.91 5.52
CA VAL A 228 2.09 14.79 6.30
C VAL A 228 1.85 14.07 7.63
N ASP A 229 0.72 14.33 8.29
CA ASP A 229 0.34 13.63 9.51
C ASP A 229 0.06 12.16 9.23
N LEU A 230 -0.73 11.87 8.19
CA LEU A 230 -1.08 10.50 7.80
C LEU A 230 0.17 9.66 7.48
N LYS A 231 1.13 10.23 6.72
CA LYS A 231 2.40 9.58 6.39
C LYS A 231 3.33 9.42 7.59
N SER A 232 3.20 10.28 8.59
CA SER A 232 3.97 10.16 9.84
C SER A 232 3.38 9.11 10.76
N LEU A 233 2.04 8.95 10.77
CA LEU A 233 1.31 8.04 11.65
C LEU A 233 1.26 6.60 11.12
N LEU A 234 1.11 6.42 9.80
CA LEU A 234 0.81 5.13 9.16
C LEU A 234 1.99 4.61 8.33
N LEU A 235 2.05 3.28 8.16
CA LEU A 235 2.90 2.63 7.18
C LEU A 235 2.42 2.91 5.74
N THR A 236 3.31 2.80 4.76
CA THR A 236 3.03 3.16 3.36
C THR A 236 1.84 2.41 2.75
N ASP A 237 1.73 1.11 3.00
CA ASP A 237 0.62 0.25 2.58
C ASP A 237 -0.72 0.71 3.17
N LYS A 238 -0.73 1.14 4.45
CA LYS A 238 -1.91 1.67 5.13
C LYS A 238 -2.32 3.04 4.61
N VAL A 239 -1.36 3.88 4.22
CA VAL A 239 -1.65 5.16 3.54
C VAL A 239 -2.35 4.91 2.20
N ASP A 240 -1.88 3.93 1.42
CA ASP A 240 -2.50 3.57 0.14
C ASP A 240 -3.91 2.97 0.31
N GLU A 241 -4.14 2.15 1.34
CA GLU A 241 -5.48 1.69 1.73
C GLU A 241 -6.40 2.87 2.08
N LEU A 242 -5.90 3.83 2.86
CA LEU A 242 -6.66 5.02 3.27
C LEU A 242 -7.05 5.90 2.07
N PHE A 243 -6.13 6.12 1.13
CA PHE A 243 -6.44 6.88 -0.08
C PHE A 243 -7.43 6.15 -0.99
N ARG A 244 -7.34 4.82 -1.10
CA ARG A 244 -8.36 4.03 -1.81
C ARG A 244 -9.74 4.13 -1.14
N ALA A 245 -9.80 4.05 0.18
CA ALA A 245 -11.04 4.20 0.94
C ALA A 245 -11.63 5.62 0.78
N SER A 246 -10.78 6.66 0.82
CA SER A 246 -11.17 8.05 0.59
C SER A 246 -11.75 8.27 -0.81
N LEU A 247 -11.08 7.73 -1.84
CA LEU A 247 -11.59 7.78 -3.22
C LEU A 247 -12.91 7.03 -3.36
N GLY A 248 -13.04 5.86 -2.74
CA GLY A 248 -14.29 5.10 -2.66
C GLY A 248 -15.45 5.91 -2.07
N SER A 249 -15.20 6.58 -0.95
CA SER A 249 -16.18 7.46 -0.30
C SER A 249 -16.60 8.63 -1.20
N TYR A 250 -15.64 9.25 -1.89
CA TYR A 250 -15.92 10.33 -2.84
C TYR A 250 -16.76 9.87 -4.04
N VAL A 251 -16.42 8.72 -4.62
CA VAL A 251 -17.18 8.15 -5.75
C VAL A 251 -18.60 7.78 -5.31
N ALA A 252 -18.77 7.16 -4.15
CA ALA A 252 -20.09 6.80 -3.60
C ALA A 252 -20.98 8.04 -3.33
N SER A 253 -20.39 9.13 -2.83
CA SER A 253 -21.11 10.38 -2.57
C SER A 253 -21.37 11.24 -3.82
N SER A 254 -20.84 10.86 -4.98
CA SER A 254 -20.93 11.63 -6.23
C SER A 254 -22.30 11.61 -6.92
N LEU A 255 -23.33 10.99 -6.33
CA LEU A 255 -24.66 10.80 -6.91
C LEU A 255 -24.62 10.15 -8.31
N GLY A 256 -23.67 9.23 -8.51
CA GLY A 256 -23.52 8.50 -9.77
C GLY A 256 -22.77 9.26 -10.88
N LYS A 257 -22.22 10.46 -10.62
CA LYS A 257 -21.38 11.19 -11.58
C LYS A 257 -20.08 10.46 -11.90
N TYR A 258 -19.54 9.71 -10.94
CA TYR A 258 -18.33 8.91 -11.10
C TYR A 258 -18.61 7.45 -10.80
N ARG A 259 -17.89 6.56 -11.48
CA ARG A 259 -17.88 5.12 -11.22
C ARG A 259 -16.47 4.56 -11.33
N PHE A 260 -16.19 3.50 -10.57
CA PHE A 260 -14.98 2.71 -10.76
C PHE A 260 -15.02 1.96 -12.09
N CYS A 261 -13.86 1.57 -12.61
CA CYS A 261 -13.77 0.61 -13.70
C CYS A 261 -14.37 -0.72 -13.26
N PRO A 262 -15.19 -1.39 -14.10
CA PRO A 262 -15.81 -2.67 -13.74
C PRO A 262 -14.81 -3.84 -13.68
N SER A 263 -13.59 -3.66 -14.19
CA SER A 263 -12.55 -4.69 -14.13
C SER A 263 -12.19 -4.99 -12.67
N PRO A 264 -12.12 -6.28 -12.28
CA PRO A 264 -11.67 -6.68 -10.95
C PRO A 264 -10.32 -6.04 -10.60
N ASP A 265 -10.19 -5.58 -9.36
CA ASP A 265 -8.98 -4.96 -8.81
C ASP A 265 -8.45 -3.71 -9.55
N CYS A 266 -9.21 -3.14 -10.49
CA CYS A 266 -8.80 -1.93 -11.20
C CYS A 266 -9.15 -0.67 -10.39
N PRO A 267 -8.18 0.18 -10.03
CA PRO A 267 -8.42 1.37 -9.21
C PRO A 267 -8.93 2.58 -10.01
N SER A 268 -9.03 2.47 -11.34
CA SER A 268 -9.40 3.60 -12.19
C SER A 268 -10.85 4.01 -11.98
N VAL A 269 -11.09 5.32 -12.04
CA VAL A 269 -12.41 5.94 -11.93
C VAL A 269 -12.65 6.73 -13.21
N TYR A 270 -13.89 6.73 -13.69
CA TYR A 270 -14.29 7.51 -14.85
C TYR A 270 -15.58 8.27 -14.58
N GLN A 271 -15.80 9.33 -15.36
CA GLN A 271 -17.01 10.14 -15.30
C GLN A 271 -18.11 9.49 -16.16
N VAL A 272 -19.29 9.31 -15.57
CA VAL A 272 -20.47 8.78 -16.26
C VAL A 272 -20.96 9.82 -17.28
N GLN A 273 -21.31 9.34 -18.47
CA GLN A 273 -21.86 10.15 -19.57
C GLN A 273 -23.09 9.46 -20.14
N ASP A 274 -24.11 10.24 -20.49
CA ASP A 274 -25.40 9.69 -20.95
C ASP A 274 -25.41 9.28 -22.43
N ASP A 275 -24.37 9.61 -23.19
CA ASP A 275 -24.27 9.32 -24.63
C ASP A 275 -23.69 7.94 -24.95
N GLY A 276 -23.21 7.20 -23.94
CA GLY A 276 -22.78 5.80 -24.07
C GLY A 276 -21.45 5.61 -24.80
N ARG A 277 -20.62 6.66 -24.90
CA ARG A 277 -19.26 6.56 -25.46
C ARG A 277 -18.37 5.57 -24.70
N PRO A 278 -17.32 5.04 -25.35
CA PRO A 278 -16.35 4.21 -24.66
C PRO A 278 -15.49 5.05 -23.71
N PHE A 279 -15.35 4.58 -22.48
CA PHE A 279 -14.23 4.92 -21.61
C PHE A 279 -13.15 3.85 -21.78
N ALA A 280 -11.98 4.23 -22.30
CA ALA A 280 -10.81 3.36 -22.38
C ALA A 280 -9.99 3.50 -21.08
N CYS A 281 -9.92 2.42 -20.30
CA CYS A 281 -9.22 2.45 -19.02
C CYS A 281 -7.69 2.47 -19.21
N GLY A 282 -7.01 3.49 -18.71
CA GLY A 282 -5.54 3.59 -18.79
C GLY A 282 -4.78 2.54 -17.96
N ALA A 283 -5.43 1.87 -17.00
CA ALA A 283 -4.80 0.88 -16.13
C ALA A 283 -4.96 -0.56 -16.64
N CYS A 284 -6.17 -0.94 -17.07
CA CYS A 284 -6.47 -2.31 -17.53
C CYS A 284 -6.76 -2.43 -19.04
N SER A 285 -6.79 -1.31 -19.77
CA SER A 285 -7.12 -1.24 -21.20
C SER A 285 -8.52 -1.73 -21.61
N VAL A 286 -9.41 -2.01 -20.65
CA VAL A 286 -10.79 -2.38 -20.93
C VAL A 286 -11.60 -1.15 -21.35
N GLU A 287 -12.40 -1.31 -22.39
CA GLU A 287 -13.37 -0.31 -22.85
C GLU A 287 -14.74 -0.55 -22.22
N THR A 288 -15.23 0.45 -21.49
CA THR A 288 -16.52 0.40 -20.78
C THR A 288 -17.46 1.43 -21.35
N CYS A 289 -18.72 1.06 -21.61
CA CYS A 289 -19.76 2.02 -21.96
C CYS A 289 -20.04 2.95 -20.77
N THR A 290 -19.89 4.26 -20.98
CA THR A 290 -20.04 5.26 -19.92
C THR A 290 -21.46 5.37 -19.36
N ARG A 291 -22.48 4.95 -20.13
CA ARG A 291 -23.90 4.99 -19.75
C ARG A 291 -24.33 3.76 -18.95
N CYS A 292 -24.13 2.56 -19.49
CA CYS A 292 -24.63 1.33 -18.88
C CYS A 292 -23.62 0.62 -17.97
N HIS A 293 -22.36 1.05 -17.97
CA HIS A 293 -21.27 0.48 -17.17
C HIS A 293 -20.98 -1.01 -17.49
N LEU A 294 -21.29 -1.44 -18.72
CA LEU A 294 -20.92 -2.75 -19.28
C LEU A 294 -19.82 -2.59 -20.32
N GLU A 295 -19.36 -3.70 -20.92
CA GLU A 295 -18.39 -3.67 -22.02
C GLU A 295 -18.91 -2.79 -23.16
N TYR A 296 -18.03 -2.05 -23.82
CA TYR A 296 -18.42 -1.16 -24.91
C TYR A 296 -19.05 -1.92 -26.09
N HIS A 297 -20.17 -1.40 -26.62
CA HIS A 297 -21.02 -2.09 -27.60
C HIS A 297 -21.45 -1.13 -28.75
N PRO A 298 -20.60 -0.90 -29.76
CA PRO A 298 -20.78 0.18 -30.74
C PRO A 298 -22.02 0.08 -31.66
N PHE A 299 -22.62 -1.11 -31.78
CA PHE A 299 -23.75 -1.36 -32.70
C PHE A 299 -25.05 -1.73 -32.01
N LEU A 300 -25.07 -1.75 -30.67
CA LEU A 300 -26.23 -2.15 -29.88
C LEU A 300 -26.61 -1.02 -28.91
N SER A 301 -27.90 -0.86 -28.67
CA SER A 301 -28.37 -0.05 -27.56
C SER A 301 -27.97 -0.71 -26.23
N CYS A 302 -27.84 0.09 -25.17
CA CYS A 302 -27.52 -0.44 -23.84
C CYS A 302 -28.59 -1.44 -23.38
N GLU A 303 -29.84 -1.20 -23.75
CA GLU A 303 -31.00 -2.00 -23.39
C GLU A 303 -30.91 -3.39 -24.03
N MET A 304 -30.66 -3.45 -25.34
CA MET A 304 -30.46 -4.71 -26.07
C MET A 304 -29.25 -5.47 -25.54
N TYR A 305 -28.12 -4.79 -25.34
CA TYR A 305 -26.91 -5.42 -24.84
C TYR A 305 -27.11 -6.03 -23.44
N LYS A 306 -27.84 -5.34 -22.57
CA LYS A 306 -28.18 -5.84 -21.23
C LYS A 306 -29.09 -7.06 -21.26
N GLU A 307 -30.00 -7.14 -22.23
CA GLU A 307 -30.85 -8.32 -22.45
C GLU A 307 -30.02 -9.52 -22.92
N PHE A 308 -29.16 -9.34 -23.93
CA PHE A 308 -28.26 -10.40 -24.40
C PHE A 308 -27.33 -10.92 -23.29
N LYS A 309 -26.85 -10.04 -22.41
CA LYS A 309 -26.00 -10.46 -21.28
C LYS A 309 -26.77 -11.25 -20.22
N ARG A 310 -28.09 -11.05 -20.10
CA ARG A 310 -28.96 -11.77 -19.15
C ARG A 310 -29.34 -13.15 -19.66
N ASP A 311 -29.69 -13.25 -20.93
CA ASP A 311 -30.03 -14.51 -21.60
C ASP A 311 -29.24 -14.59 -22.91
N PRO A 312 -28.06 -15.25 -22.88
CA PRO A 312 -27.22 -15.41 -24.06
C PRO A 312 -27.94 -16.05 -25.24
N ASP A 313 -28.94 -16.90 -24.96
CA ASP A 313 -29.75 -17.58 -25.95
C ASP A 313 -30.81 -16.67 -26.58
N LEU A 314 -31.02 -15.43 -26.10
CA LEU A 314 -31.91 -14.46 -26.76
C LEU A 314 -31.45 -14.17 -28.18
N SER A 315 -30.14 -14.03 -28.41
CA SER A 315 -29.59 -13.83 -29.76
C SER A 315 -29.98 -14.98 -30.69
N LEU A 316 -29.90 -16.22 -30.20
CA LEU A 316 -30.31 -17.41 -30.92
C LEU A 316 -31.83 -17.46 -31.12
N LYS A 317 -32.63 -17.12 -30.09
CA LYS A 317 -34.11 -17.08 -30.16
C LYS A 317 -34.61 -16.02 -31.14
N GLU A 318 -33.99 -14.84 -31.16
CA GLU A 318 -34.32 -13.77 -32.11
C GLU A 318 -33.93 -14.17 -33.54
N TRP A 319 -32.76 -14.79 -33.74
CA TRP A 319 -32.34 -15.31 -35.03
C TRP A 319 -33.26 -16.43 -35.56
N MET A 320 -33.79 -17.26 -34.66
CA MET A 320 -34.79 -18.29 -35.00
C MET A 320 -36.15 -17.70 -35.39
N LYS A 321 -36.49 -16.51 -34.88
CA LYS A 321 -37.82 -15.93 -35.03
C LYS A 321 -38.04 -15.52 -36.50
N GLY A 322 -38.99 -16.19 -37.17
CA GLY A 322 -39.31 -15.94 -38.57
C GLY A 322 -38.57 -16.84 -39.57
N LYS A 323 -37.74 -17.79 -39.10
CA LYS A 323 -37.13 -18.83 -39.95
C LYS A 323 -37.88 -20.15 -39.82
N GLU A 324 -38.59 -20.56 -40.87
CA GLU A 324 -39.30 -21.85 -40.90
C GLU A 324 -38.36 -23.07 -40.92
N GLU A 325 -37.11 -22.83 -41.34
CA GLU A 325 -36.05 -23.82 -41.49
C GLU A 325 -35.29 -24.08 -40.18
N VAL A 326 -35.62 -23.39 -39.08
CA VAL A 326 -34.94 -23.55 -37.79
C VAL A 326 -35.93 -23.91 -36.69
N ARG A 327 -35.69 -25.03 -36.00
CA ARG A 327 -36.54 -25.56 -34.92
C ARG A 327 -35.71 -26.08 -33.74
N ARG A 328 -36.35 -26.53 -32.66
CA ARG A 328 -35.67 -27.19 -31.53
C ARG A 328 -36.00 -28.68 -31.49
N CYS A 329 -35.02 -29.50 -31.10
CA CYS A 329 -35.25 -30.91 -30.83
C CYS A 329 -36.23 -31.10 -29.66
N PRO A 330 -37.28 -31.94 -29.80
CA PRO A 330 -38.27 -32.14 -28.74
C PRO A 330 -37.72 -32.88 -27.51
N VAL A 331 -36.59 -33.58 -27.64
CA VAL A 331 -35.98 -34.35 -26.56
C VAL A 331 -34.90 -33.55 -25.84
N CYS A 332 -33.91 -33.02 -26.55
CA CYS A 332 -32.76 -32.34 -25.94
C CYS A 332 -32.78 -30.81 -26.06
N SER A 333 -33.80 -30.23 -26.71
CA SER A 333 -33.93 -28.78 -26.94
C SER A 333 -32.81 -28.11 -27.76
N PHE A 334 -31.88 -28.88 -28.32
CA PHE A 334 -30.84 -28.36 -29.21
C PHE A 334 -31.45 -27.77 -30.48
N THR A 335 -30.94 -26.62 -30.92
CA THR A 335 -31.40 -25.95 -32.16
C THR A 335 -30.96 -26.75 -33.38
N ILE A 336 -31.91 -27.08 -34.25
CA ILE A 336 -31.75 -27.83 -35.47
C ILE A 336 -32.16 -26.95 -36.67
N GLU A 337 -31.34 -26.94 -37.71
CA GLU A 337 -31.57 -26.22 -38.96
C GLU A 337 -31.76 -27.25 -40.08
N LYS A 338 -32.83 -27.10 -40.87
CA LYS A 338 -33.11 -27.90 -42.06
C LYS A 338 -32.42 -27.25 -43.25
N ILE A 339 -31.46 -27.97 -43.85
CA ILE A 339 -30.62 -27.43 -44.93
C ILE A 339 -31.30 -27.63 -46.30
N ASP A 340 -31.86 -28.81 -46.58
CA ASP A 340 -32.82 -29.07 -47.69
C ASP A 340 -33.27 -30.56 -47.69
N GLY A 341 -34.26 -30.90 -48.54
CA GLY A 341 -34.46 -32.24 -49.10
C GLY A 341 -35.36 -33.18 -48.28
N CYS A 342 -34.91 -33.59 -47.09
CA CYS A 342 -35.60 -34.63 -46.32
C CYS A 342 -36.37 -34.05 -45.12
N ASN A 343 -37.57 -34.58 -44.86
CA ASN A 343 -38.33 -34.27 -43.65
C ASN A 343 -37.94 -35.15 -42.45
N HIS A 344 -37.01 -36.09 -42.62
CA HIS A 344 -36.37 -36.82 -41.52
C HIS A 344 -35.10 -36.08 -41.08
N ILE A 345 -35.02 -35.74 -39.81
CA ILE A 345 -33.86 -35.08 -39.19
C ILE A 345 -33.35 -35.95 -38.04
N GLU A 346 -32.05 -36.26 -38.03
CA GLU A 346 -31.40 -36.88 -36.88
C GLU A 346 -30.74 -35.79 -36.01
N CYS A 347 -31.15 -35.72 -34.74
CA CYS A 347 -30.53 -34.80 -33.80
C CYS A 347 -29.23 -35.39 -33.25
N ARG A 348 -28.31 -34.52 -32.80
CA ARG A 348 -27.04 -34.92 -32.15
C ARG A 348 -27.21 -35.78 -30.90
N CYS A 349 -28.40 -35.80 -30.29
CA CYS A 349 -28.71 -36.67 -29.17
C CYS A 349 -29.15 -38.09 -29.60
N GLY A 350 -29.10 -38.40 -30.90
CA GLY A 350 -29.44 -39.70 -31.48
C GLY A 350 -30.93 -39.95 -31.69
N ILE A 351 -31.80 -38.94 -31.50
CA ILE A 351 -33.24 -39.07 -31.77
C ILE A 351 -33.56 -38.67 -33.21
N HIS A 352 -34.45 -39.42 -33.87
CA HIS A 352 -34.93 -39.12 -35.21
C HIS A 352 -36.24 -38.33 -35.12
N ILE A 353 -36.38 -37.27 -35.93
CA ILE A 353 -37.47 -36.30 -35.82
C ILE A 353 -38.13 -36.12 -37.19
N CYS A 354 -39.46 -36.13 -37.23
CA CYS A 354 -40.23 -35.68 -38.38
C CYS A 354 -40.30 -34.15 -38.39
N TRP A 355 -39.76 -33.50 -39.42
CA TRP A 355 -39.72 -32.03 -39.52
C TRP A 355 -41.13 -31.40 -39.60
N VAL A 356 -42.09 -32.13 -40.17
CA VAL A 356 -43.46 -31.66 -40.39
C VAL A 356 -44.21 -31.53 -39.06
N CYS A 357 -44.26 -32.61 -38.27
CA CYS A 357 -45.05 -32.69 -37.04
C CYS A 357 -44.24 -32.64 -35.73
N LEU A 358 -42.91 -32.73 -35.81
CA LEU A 358 -41.99 -32.79 -34.66
C LEU A 358 -42.14 -34.03 -33.77
N GLU A 359 -42.79 -35.10 -34.24
CA GLU A 359 -42.75 -36.40 -33.58
C GLU A 359 -41.34 -37.00 -33.60
N ASN A 360 -41.02 -37.78 -32.56
CA ASN A 360 -39.70 -38.34 -32.33
C ASN A 360 -39.72 -39.87 -32.31
N PHE A 361 -38.65 -40.47 -32.84
CA PHE A 361 -38.53 -41.91 -33.09
C PHE A 361 -37.16 -42.42 -32.67
N LYS A 362 -37.10 -43.71 -32.27
CA LYS A 362 -35.86 -44.34 -31.80
C LYS A 362 -34.98 -44.83 -32.94
N SER A 363 -35.55 -44.99 -34.13
CA SER A 363 -34.82 -45.41 -35.33
C SER A 363 -35.24 -44.62 -36.57
N SER A 364 -34.36 -44.60 -37.57
CA SER A 364 -34.63 -43.98 -38.87
C SER A 364 -35.82 -44.63 -39.58
N ASP A 365 -35.97 -45.95 -39.49
CA ASP A 365 -37.02 -46.70 -40.18
C ASP A 365 -38.42 -46.37 -39.65
N GLU A 366 -38.55 -46.20 -38.34
CA GLU A 366 -39.80 -45.75 -37.70
C GLU A 366 -40.21 -44.36 -38.19
N CYS A 367 -39.25 -43.43 -38.30
CA CYS A 367 -39.52 -42.08 -38.75
C CYS A 367 -39.93 -42.03 -40.23
N TYR A 368 -39.23 -42.76 -41.10
CA TYR A 368 -39.62 -42.90 -42.51
C TYR A 368 -40.96 -43.62 -42.67
N GLY A 369 -41.27 -44.59 -41.81
CA GLY A 369 -42.58 -45.23 -41.74
C GLY A 369 -43.69 -44.23 -41.47
N HIS A 370 -43.51 -43.37 -40.47
CA HIS A 370 -44.43 -42.27 -40.14
C HIS A 370 -44.58 -41.26 -41.29
N LEU A 371 -43.48 -40.81 -41.90
CA LEU A 371 -43.52 -39.85 -43.02
C LEU A 371 -44.35 -40.38 -44.20
N ARG A 372 -44.22 -41.67 -44.52
CA ARG A 372 -44.99 -42.32 -45.58
C ARG A 372 -46.46 -42.54 -45.23
N SER A 373 -46.76 -42.89 -43.98
CA SER A 373 -48.13 -43.25 -43.56
C SER A 373 -49.01 -42.05 -43.21
N ILE A 374 -48.45 -41.03 -42.56
CA ILE A 374 -49.20 -39.87 -42.04
C ILE A 374 -49.10 -38.66 -42.96
N HIS A 375 -47.91 -38.37 -43.47
CA HIS A 375 -47.67 -37.18 -44.28
C HIS A 375 -47.72 -37.44 -45.78
N HIS A 376 -47.85 -38.72 -46.19
CA HIS A 376 -47.77 -39.16 -47.59
C HIS A 376 -46.57 -38.57 -48.34
N ALA A 377 -45.52 -38.19 -47.59
CA ALA A 377 -44.36 -37.51 -48.12
C ALA A 377 -43.44 -38.57 -48.71
N ILE A 378 -43.08 -38.38 -49.99
CA ILE A 378 -42.03 -39.16 -50.63
C ILE A 378 -40.71 -38.64 -50.04
N VAL A 379 -39.89 -39.59 -49.60
CA VAL A 379 -38.57 -39.39 -48.94
C VAL A 379 -37.71 -38.38 -49.68
#